data_AF-A0A2A5AUT2-F1
#
_entry.id   AF-A0A2A5AUT2-F1
#
_cell.length_a   1.000
_cell.length_b   1.000
_cell.length_c   1.000
_cell.angle_alpha   90.00
_cell.angle_beta   90.00
_cell.angle_gamma   90.00
#
_symmetry.space_group_name_H-M   'P 1'
#
loop_
_entity.id
_entity.type
_entity.pdbx_description
1 polymer ?
#
loop_
_entity_poly.entity_id
_entity_poly.type
_entity_poly.pdbx_seq_one_letter_code
_entity_poly.pdbx_strand_id
1 'polypeptide(L)'
;MKNDSTKNHRQANAKTSLRGEAPRKHGGKSKKQTRGDMARGELIEKSQEAKALIELLLTTTGEILGINEMLVRMHSDSTGCKEFKTFHDWKKVGFRVIKGESAYRIWAKPIKAKAANESNTKEDEDASQYKFWPMCCLFNESQVISINTENKEEAALC
;
A
#
# COMPACT_ATOMS: atom_id res chain seq x y z
N MET A 1 -83.83 18.31 49.43
CA MET A 1 -83.88 18.99 48.11
C MET A 1 -83.30 18.05 47.08
N LYS A 2 -83.85 18.12 45.86
CA LYS A 2 -83.85 17.09 44.82
C LYS A 2 -82.59 17.12 43.93
N ASN A 3 -82.47 16.05 43.13
CA ASN A 3 -81.79 15.88 41.83
C ASN A 3 -80.38 15.26 41.90
N ASP A 4 -80.13 14.04 41.40
CA ASP A 4 -80.41 13.39 40.09
C ASP A 4 -79.31 13.65 39.03
N SER A 5 -78.75 12.53 38.54
CA SER A 5 -78.04 12.25 37.28
C SER A 5 -76.87 13.16 36.85
N THR A 6 -75.71 12.66 36.40
CA THR A 6 -75.54 11.86 35.17
C THR A 6 -74.07 11.42 35.02
N LYS A 7 -73.87 10.29 34.34
CA LYS A 7 -72.58 9.79 33.80
C LYS A 7 -71.85 10.86 32.98
N ASN A 8 -70.52 10.84 33.01
CA ASN A 8 -69.76 11.04 31.78
C ASN A 8 -68.49 10.18 31.72
N HIS A 9 -68.54 9.28 30.75
CA HIS A 9 -67.49 8.46 30.21
C HIS A 9 -66.50 9.36 29.44
N ARG A 10 -65.19 9.21 29.69
CA ARG A 10 -64.14 9.48 28.69
C ARG A 10 -62.94 8.60 28.99
N GLN A 11 -62.86 7.49 28.25
CA GLN A 11 -61.62 6.74 28.06
C GLN A 11 -60.73 7.41 27.02
N ALA A 12 -59.43 7.20 27.22
CA ALA A 12 -58.34 7.11 26.24
C ALA A 12 -57.95 8.37 25.45
N ASN A 13 -56.68 8.79 25.57
CA ASN A 13 -55.61 8.26 24.70
C ASN A 13 -54.26 8.86 25.14
N ALA A 14 -53.52 8.16 26.00
CA ALA A 14 -52.14 8.52 26.30
C ALA A 14 -51.29 8.10 25.09
N LYS A 15 -50.88 9.08 24.29
CA LYS A 15 -50.04 8.91 23.12
C LYS A 15 -48.79 8.12 23.48
N THR A 16 -48.68 6.91 22.94
CA THR A 16 -47.46 6.12 22.90
C THR A 16 -46.40 6.90 22.13
N SER A 17 -45.28 7.17 22.80
CA SER A 17 -44.11 7.81 22.21
C SER A 17 -43.53 6.91 21.10
N LEU A 18 -43.91 7.19 19.85
CA LEU A 18 -43.28 6.68 18.65
C LEU A 18 -41.95 7.40 18.42
N ARG A 19 -40.98 7.19 19.32
CA ARG A 19 -39.58 7.42 18.99
C ARG A 19 -38.87 6.10 19.16
N GLY A 20 -39.07 5.23 18.15
CA GLY A 20 -38.27 4.02 18.00
C GLY A 20 -36.80 4.38 18.15
N GLU A 21 -36.12 3.66 19.05
CA GLU A 21 -34.68 3.74 19.16
C GLU A 21 -34.09 3.40 17.80
N ALA A 22 -33.55 4.42 17.13
CA ALA A 22 -32.82 4.23 15.89
C ALA A 22 -31.61 3.34 16.21
N PRO A 23 -31.49 2.15 15.60
CA PRO A 23 -30.28 1.36 15.76
C PRO A 23 -29.11 2.19 15.25
N ARG A 24 -28.14 2.45 16.13
CA ARG A 24 -26.85 3.04 15.77
C ARG A 24 -26.15 2.08 14.81
N LYS A 25 -26.42 2.19 13.52
CA LYS A 25 -25.57 1.59 12.48
C LYS A 25 -24.23 2.31 12.56
N HIS A 26 -23.27 1.72 13.28
CA HIS A 26 -21.87 1.97 13.05
C HIS A 26 -21.56 1.48 11.63
N GLY A 27 -21.88 2.31 10.64
CA GLY A 27 -21.45 2.13 9.26
C GLY A 27 -19.96 2.37 9.20
N GLY A 28 -19.17 1.33 9.48
CA GLY A 28 -17.76 1.30 9.15
C GLY A 28 -17.65 1.47 7.65
N LYS A 29 -17.32 2.68 7.18
CA LYS A 29 -17.03 2.92 5.77
C LYS A 29 -15.82 2.06 5.42
N SER A 30 -16.01 1.00 4.63
CA SER A 30 -14.91 0.20 4.11
C SER A 30 -13.91 1.12 3.43
N LYS A 31 -12.68 1.19 3.95
CA LYS A 31 -11.64 2.06 3.44
C LYS A 31 -11.31 1.62 2.01
N LYS A 32 -11.57 2.48 1.01
CA LYS A 32 -11.27 2.20 -0.40
C LYS A 32 -9.77 1.94 -0.55
N GLN A 33 -9.40 0.80 -1.13
CA GLN A 33 -8.02 0.38 -1.33
C GLN A 33 -7.27 1.40 -2.21
N THR A 34 -6.07 1.80 -1.79
CA THR A 34 -5.25 2.76 -2.55
C THR A 34 -4.37 2.04 -3.58
N ARG A 35 -3.84 2.77 -4.56
CA ARG A 35 -2.84 2.23 -5.50
C ARG A 35 -1.59 1.72 -4.78
N GLY A 36 -1.23 2.34 -3.65
CA GLY A 36 -0.13 1.87 -2.81
C GLY A 36 -0.41 0.53 -2.14
N ASP A 37 -1.65 0.31 -1.69
CA ASP A 37 -2.05 -0.96 -1.06
C ASP A 37 -2.09 -2.09 -2.08
N MET A 38 -2.61 -1.84 -3.30
CA MET A 38 -2.58 -2.82 -4.40
C MET A 38 -1.14 -3.22 -4.75
N ALA A 39 -0.28 -2.23 -4.98
CA ALA A 39 1.13 -2.46 -5.27
C ALA A 39 1.87 -3.23 -4.16
N ARG A 40 1.52 -2.98 -2.89
CA ARG A 40 2.08 -3.73 -1.76
C ARG A 40 1.58 -5.17 -1.76
N GLY A 41 0.31 -5.39 -2.08
CA GLY A 41 -0.27 -6.73 -2.23
C GLY A 41 0.46 -7.55 -3.30
N GLU A 42 0.64 -6.99 -4.49
CA GLU A 42 1.40 -7.60 -5.60
C GLU A 42 2.83 -7.94 -5.18
N LEU A 43 3.50 -7.03 -4.47
CA LEU A 43 4.86 -7.28 -3.99
C LEU A 43 4.90 -8.39 -2.92
N ILE A 44 3.89 -8.49 -2.06
CA ILE A 44 3.79 -9.56 -1.07
C ILE A 44 3.65 -10.91 -1.76
N GLU A 45 2.77 -11.02 -2.76
CA GLU A 45 2.59 -12.23 -3.57
C GLU A 45 3.89 -12.64 -4.27
N LYS A 46 4.54 -11.69 -4.96
CA LYS A 46 5.86 -11.92 -5.56
C LYS A 46 6.93 -12.32 -4.55
N SER A 47 6.84 -11.83 -3.33
CA SER A 47 7.78 -12.21 -2.27
C SER A 47 7.53 -13.61 -1.73
N GLN A 48 6.28 -14.10 -1.75
CA GLN A 48 5.97 -15.49 -1.40
C GLN A 48 6.51 -16.44 -2.47
N GLU A 49 6.30 -16.09 -3.75
CA GLU A 49 6.87 -16.80 -4.89
C GLU A 49 8.41 -16.82 -4.80
N ALA A 50 9.04 -15.69 -4.54
CA ALA A 50 10.49 -15.59 -4.35
C ALA A 50 11.00 -16.47 -3.21
N LYS A 51 10.29 -16.56 -2.08
CA LYS A 51 10.67 -17.44 -0.96
C LYS A 51 10.65 -18.92 -1.35
N ALA A 52 9.62 -19.36 -2.07
CA ALA A 52 9.53 -20.74 -2.54
C ALA A 52 10.68 -21.09 -3.50
N LEU A 53 11.04 -20.14 -4.39
CA LEU A 53 12.18 -20.31 -5.30
C LEU A 53 13.52 -20.34 -4.57
N ILE A 54 13.71 -19.50 -3.54
CA ILE A 54 14.92 -19.53 -2.70
C ILE A 54 15.06 -20.88 -1.99
N GLU A 55 13.97 -21.43 -1.44
CA GLU A 55 13.99 -22.74 -0.79
C GLU A 55 14.35 -23.87 -1.78
N LEU A 56 13.82 -23.81 -3.00
CA LEU A 56 14.15 -24.75 -4.07
C LEU A 56 15.62 -24.63 -4.51
N LEU A 57 16.14 -23.40 -4.64
CA LEU A 57 17.55 -23.16 -4.99
C LEU A 57 18.48 -23.65 -3.88
N LEU A 58 18.15 -23.37 -2.62
CA LEU A 58 18.94 -23.83 -1.48
C LEU A 58 19.02 -25.36 -1.44
N THR A 59 17.94 -26.07 -1.76
CA THR A 59 17.91 -27.54 -1.77
C THR A 59 18.58 -28.14 -3.00
N THR A 60 18.52 -27.47 -4.15
CA THR A 60 19.02 -28.02 -5.42
C THR A 60 20.48 -27.66 -5.68
N THR A 61 20.84 -26.38 -5.53
CA THR A 61 22.17 -25.85 -5.87
C THR A 61 22.97 -25.44 -4.63
N GLY A 62 22.33 -25.31 -3.46
CA GLY A 62 22.97 -24.79 -2.25
C GLY A 62 23.15 -23.27 -2.26
N GLU A 63 22.57 -22.56 -3.23
CA GLU A 63 22.64 -21.10 -3.31
C GLU A 63 21.78 -20.44 -2.22
N ILE A 64 22.39 -19.57 -1.42
CA ILE A 64 21.70 -18.76 -0.42
C ILE A 64 21.50 -17.36 -0.99
N LEU A 65 20.28 -17.06 -1.45
CA LEU A 65 19.90 -15.74 -1.97
C LEU A 65 18.95 -15.02 -1.01
N GLY A 66 19.09 -13.70 -0.95
CA GLY A 66 18.13 -12.84 -0.26
C GLY A 66 16.84 -12.64 -1.07
N ILE A 67 15.74 -12.30 -0.39
CA ILE A 67 14.44 -12.03 -1.05
C ILE A 67 14.57 -10.95 -2.14
N ASN A 68 15.30 -9.87 -1.88
CA ASN A 68 15.48 -8.81 -2.87
C ASN A 68 16.31 -9.26 -4.07
N GLU A 69 17.33 -10.10 -3.87
CA GLU A 69 18.15 -10.63 -4.97
C GLU A 69 17.30 -11.54 -5.85
N MET A 70 16.48 -12.40 -5.24
CA MET A 70 15.54 -13.25 -5.98
C MET A 70 14.49 -12.42 -6.72
N LEU A 71 13.92 -11.38 -6.10
CA LEU A 71 12.98 -10.48 -6.77
C LEU A 71 13.61 -9.78 -7.99
N VAL A 72 14.84 -9.30 -7.87
CA VAL A 72 15.56 -8.70 -9.01
C VAL A 72 15.84 -9.75 -10.09
N ARG A 73 16.21 -10.97 -9.72
CA ARG A 73 16.41 -12.08 -10.66
C ARG A 73 15.11 -12.41 -11.42
N MET A 74 13.97 -12.50 -10.73
CA MET A 74 12.66 -12.70 -11.38
C MET A 74 12.32 -11.56 -12.36
N HIS A 75 12.61 -10.31 -11.99
CA HIS A 75 12.42 -9.17 -12.90
C HIS A 75 13.40 -9.23 -14.09
N SER A 76 14.63 -9.67 -13.87
CA SER A 76 15.64 -9.85 -14.92
C SER A 76 15.23 -10.97 -15.90
N ASP A 77 14.77 -12.11 -15.39
CA ASP A 77 14.34 -13.25 -16.20
C ASP A 77 13.10 -12.92 -17.05
N SER A 78 12.17 -12.12 -16.52
CA SER A 78 10.97 -11.70 -17.26
C SER A 78 11.23 -10.61 -18.31
N THR A 79 12.26 -9.80 -18.14
CA THR A 79 12.57 -8.67 -19.04
C THR A 79 13.77 -8.90 -19.96
N GLY A 80 14.61 -9.89 -19.64
CA GLY A 80 15.91 -10.09 -20.25
C GLY A 80 16.95 -9.01 -19.92
N CYS A 81 16.60 -8.01 -19.10
CA CYS A 81 17.48 -6.90 -18.75
C CYS A 81 18.36 -7.27 -17.55
N LYS A 82 19.58 -6.72 -17.50
CA LYS A 82 20.52 -7.00 -16.39
C LYS A 82 20.63 -5.85 -15.41
N GLU A 83 20.50 -4.62 -15.89
CA GLU A 83 20.64 -3.44 -15.04
C GLU A 83 19.29 -2.94 -14.53
N PHE A 84 19.16 -2.88 -13.20
CA PHE A 84 18.04 -2.26 -12.52
C PHE A 84 18.56 -1.21 -11.55
N LYS A 85 18.12 0.04 -11.71
CA LYS A 85 18.50 1.15 -10.84
C LYS A 85 17.29 1.98 -10.45
N THR A 86 17.42 2.74 -9.37
CA THR A 86 16.37 3.70 -9.00
C THR A 86 16.35 4.87 -9.98
N PHE A 87 15.22 5.59 -10.04
CA PHE A 87 15.12 6.82 -10.85
C PHE A 87 16.27 7.81 -10.56
N HIS A 88 16.62 7.96 -9.29
CA HIS A 88 17.68 8.88 -8.86
C HIS A 88 19.06 8.42 -9.34
N ASP A 89 19.31 7.12 -9.35
CA ASP A 89 20.60 6.58 -9.78
C ASP A 89 20.74 6.64 -11.31
N TRP A 90 19.68 6.39 -12.07
CA TRP A 90 19.69 6.64 -13.52
C TRP A 90 19.99 8.10 -13.85
N LYS A 91 19.39 9.04 -13.11
CA LYS A 91 19.65 10.48 -13.28
C LYS A 91 21.13 10.84 -13.02
N LYS A 92 21.77 10.21 -12.03
CA LYS A 92 23.21 10.43 -11.74
C LYS A 92 24.11 9.95 -12.87
N VAL A 93 23.72 8.88 -13.56
CA VAL A 93 24.48 8.31 -14.68
C VAL A 93 24.18 9.05 -16.01
N GLY A 94 23.29 10.05 -16.00
CA GLY A 94 22.96 10.84 -17.19
C GLY A 94 21.82 10.25 -18.03
N PHE A 95 21.01 9.39 -17.44
CA PHE A 95 19.83 8.79 -18.06
C PHE A 95 18.54 9.33 -17.42
N ARG A 96 17.44 9.32 -18.17
CA ARG A 96 16.09 9.62 -17.68
C ARG A 96 15.14 8.49 -18.00
N VAL A 97 14.22 8.20 -17.08
CA VAL A 97 13.17 7.19 -17.30
C VAL A 97 12.12 7.73 -18.27
N ILE A 98 11.70 6.91 -19.22
CA ILE A 98 10.66 7.22 -20.21
C ILE A 98 9.33 7.44 -19.49
N LYS A 99 8.60 8.48 -19.89
CA LYS A 99 7.32 8.82 -19.27
C LYS A 99 6.27 7.75 -19.58
N GLY A 100 5.59 7.25 -18.55
CA GLY A 100 4.54 6.24 -18.68
C GLY A 100 5.01 4.81 -18.36
N GLU A 101 6.31 4.61 -18.22
CA GLU A 101 6.88 3.32 -17.84
C GLU A 101 6.51 2.90 -16.41
N SER A 102 6.30 1.60 -16.24
CA SER A 102 5.98 1.00 -14.94
C SER A 102 7.23 0.57 -14.20
N ALA A 103 7.32 0.92 -12.92
CA ALA A 103 8.45 0.55 -12.09
C ALA A 103 8.36 -0.89 -11.58
N TYR A 104 9.49 -1.58 -11.51
CA TYR A 104 9.65 -2.86 -10.83
C TYR A 104 9.81 -2.63 -9.34
N ARG A 105 8.98 -3.32 -8.54
CA ARG A 105 8.93 -3.10 -7.09
C ARG A 105 9.78 -4.14 -6.37
N ILE A 106 10.51 -3.67 -5.36
CA ILE A 106 11.25 -4.49 -4.39
C ILE A 106 11.08 -3.93 -2.98
N TRP A 107 11.51 -4.67 -1.95
CA TRP A 107 11.53 -4.13 -0.58
C TRP A 107 12.73 -3.23 -0.36
N ALA A 108 12.48 -2.05 0.21
CA ALA A 108 13.53 -1.17 0.70
C ALA A 108 14.02 -1.62 2.07
N LYS A 109 15.13 -1.03 2.52
CA LYS A 109 15.64 -1.22 3.89
C LYS A 109 14.54 -0.87 4.91
N PRO A 110 14.39 -1.66 5.97
CA PRO A 110 13.36 -1.44 6.97
C PRO A 110 13.63 -0.12 7.69
N ILE A 111 12.58 0.67 7.88
CA ILE A 111 12.64 1.93 8.60
C ILE A 111 12.02 1.68 9.99
N LYS A 112 12.71 2.15 11.03
CA LYS A 112 12.13 2.21 12.37
C LYS A 112 11.04 3.27 12.34
N ALA A 113 9.79 2.88 12.61
CA ALA A 113 8.73 3.87 12.77
C ALA A 113 9.14 4.84 13.89
N LYS A 114 9.34 6.12 13.57
CA LYS A 114 9.37 7.14 14.62
C LYS A 114 7.96 7.17 15.18
N ALA A 115 7.82 6.89 16.48
CA ALA A 115 6.58 7.10 17.19
C ALA A 115 6.13 8.53 16.86
N ALA A 116 4.96 8.66 16.22
CA ALA A 116 4.36 9.96 16.02
C ALA A 116 4.06 10.53 17.40
N ASN A 117 4.86 11.49 17.86
CA ASN A 117 4.56 12.26 19.05
C ASN A 117 3.32 13.10 18.72
N GLU A 118 2.15 12.64 19.17
CA GLU A 118 1.00 13.43 19.66
C GLU A 118 -0.22 12.52 19.90
N SER A 119 -0.18 11.73 20.98
CA SER A 119 -1.31 11.69 21.91
C SER A 119 -0.86 11.04 23.22
N ASN A 120 -1.19 11.74 24.30
CA ASN A 120 -0.82 11.44 25.67
C ASN A 120 -1.64 10.25 26.18
N THR A 121 -1.09 9.04 26.18
CA THR A 121 -1.51 7.97 27.11
C THR A 121 -0.31 7.05 27.36
N LYS A 122 0.13 7.02 28.61
CA LYS A 122 1.14 6.08 29.12
C LYS A 122 0.53 4.67 29.13
N GLU A 123 1.41 3.68 28.91
CA GLU A 123 1.33 2.23 29.19
C GLU A 123 1.58 1.39 27.93
N ASP A 124 2.85 1.06 27.69
CA ASP A 124 3.34 -0.31 27.49
C ASP A 124 4.84 -0.30 27.17
N GLU A 125 5.65 -0.85 28.07
CA GLU A 125 7.12 -0.96 27.98
C GLU A 125 7.60 -2.10 27.06
N ASP A 126 6.71 -2.75 26.30
CA ASP A 126 7.05 -3.80 25.32
C ASP A 126 6.54 -3.46 23.90
N ALA A 127 6.63 -2.19 23.52
CA ALA A 127 6.42 -1.76 22.14
C ALA A 127 7.60 -2.24 21.26
N SER A 128 7.60 -3.53 20.89
CA SER A 128 8.46 -4.09 19.87
C SER A 128 8.53 -3.11 18.70
N GLN A 129 9.72 -2.54 18.47
CA GLN A 129 9.91 -1.45 17.51
C GLN A 129 9.39 -1.91 16.14
N TYR A 130 8.20 -1.45 15.75
CA TYR A 130 7.54 -1.89 14.53
C TYR A 130 8.44 -1.57 13.34
N LYS A 131 9.00 -2.60 12.71
CA LYS A 131 9.84 -2.46 11.52
C LYS A 131 8.94 -2.34 10.30
N PHE A 132 8.81 -1.13 9.78
CA PHE A 132 8.09 -0.89 8.55
C PHE A 132 9.01 -1.15 7.35
N TRP A 133 8.59 -2.01 6.44
CA TRP A 133 9.30 -2.30 5.19
C TRP A 133 8.69 -1.45 4.06
N PRO A 134 9.39 -0.40 3.58
CA PRO A 134 8.93 0.41 2.46
C PRO A 134 9.11 -0.35 1.15
N MET A 135 8.40 0.07 0.10
CA MET A 135 8.64 -0.38 -1.26
C MET A 135 9.64 0.56 -1.96
N CYS A 136 10.51 0.00 -2.78
CA CYS A 136 11.39 0.74 -3.68
C CYS A 136 10.99 0.48 -5.13
N CYS A 137 11.13 1.50 -5.98
CA CYS A 137 10.86 1.45 -7.41
C CYS A 137 12.17 1.43 -8.19
N LEU A 138 12.37 0.36 -8.97
CA LEU A 138 13.47 0.17 -9.88
C LEU A 138 12.99 0.27 -11.33
N PHE A 139 13.90 0.69 -12.20
CA PHE A 139 13.70 0.78 -13.65
C PHE A 139 14.85 0.06 -14.34
N ASN A 140 14.56 -0.61 -15.44
CA ASN A 140 15.56 -1.31 -16.21
C ASN A 140 16.21 -0.41 -17.28
N GLU A 141 17.24 -0.92 -17.95
CA GLU A 141 17.94 -0.23 -19.03
C GLU A 141 17.08 0.07 -20.26
N SER A 142 16.07 -0.77 -20.54
CA SER A 142 15.14 -0.57 -21.68
C SER A 142 14.14 0.56 -21.43
N GLN A 143 13.96 0.98 -20.17
CA GLN A 143 13.02 2.02 -19.75
C GLN A 143 13.66 3.41 -19.65
N VAL A 144 14.93 3.55 -20.00
CA VAL A 144 15.67 4.80 -19.87
C VAL A 144 16.25 5.27 -21.19
N ILE A 145 16.35 6.58 -21.33
CA ILE A 145 16.97 7.26 -22.47
C ILE A 145 18.07 8.20 -21.99
N SER A 146 19.15 8.25 -22.76
CA SER A 146 20.30 9.11 -22.48
C SER A 146 19.91 10.58 -22.66
N ILE A 147 20.17 11.40 -21.65
CA ILE A 147 19.87 12.83 -21.69
C ILE A 147 20.70 13.54 -22.77
N ASN A 148 21.87 13.00 -23.11
CA ASN A 148 22.77 13.58 -24.10
C ASN A 148 22.38 13.32 -25.56
N THR A 149 21.50 12.35 -25.83
CA THR A 149 21.14 11.98 -27.22
C THR A 149 20.10 12.92 -27.81
N GLU A 150 19.24 13.51 -26.99
CA GLU A 150 18.15 14.38 -27.48
C GLU A 150 18.63 15.72 -28.05
N ASN A 151 19.78 16.23 -27.57
CA ASN A 151 20.33 17.48 -28.09
C ASN A 151 20.94 17.36 -29.51
N LYS A 152 21.05 16.15 -30.07
CA LYS A 152 21.62 15.95 -31.42
C LYS A 152 20.56 15.76 -32.50
N GLU A 153 19.38 15.26 -32.19
CA GLU A 153 18.33 15.04 -33.20
C GLU A 153 17.58 16.33 -33.54
N GLU A 154 17.47 17.27 -32.61
CA GLU A 154 16.89 18.61 -32.86
C GLU A 154 17.86 19.53 -33.65
N ALA A 155 19.16 19.25 -33.63
CA ALA A 155 20.18 20.01 -34.35
C ALA A 155 20.47 19.51 -35.78
N ALA A 156 19.97 18.33 -36.15
CA ALA A 156 20.16 17.74 -37.48
C ALA A 156 19.04 18.10 -38.48
N LEU A 157 18.08 18.94 -38.07
CA LEU A 157 16.89 19.33 -38.83
C LEU A 157 16.81 20.85 -39.11
N CYS A 158 17.88 21.60 -38.84
CA CYS A 158 18.02 23.01 -39.21
C CYS A 158 19.06 23.19 -40.32
#